data_AF-A0A3D3ZG39-F1
#
_entry.id   AF-A0A3D3ZG39-F1
#
_cell.length_a   1.000
_cell.length_b   1.000
_cell.length_c   1.000
_cell.angle_alpha   90.00
_cell.angle_beta   90.00
_cell.angle_gamma   90.00
#
_symmetry.space_group_name_H-M   'P 1'
#
loop_
_entity.id
_entity.type
_entity.pdbx_description
1 polymer ?
#
loop_
_entity_poly.entity_id
_entity_poly.type
_entity_poly.pdbx_seq_one_letter_code
_entity_poly.pdbx_strand_id
1 'polypeptide(L)'
;IIGIILLVLLVVGGGIFFIVKSTGSNTNVTSNGSTSSRTNSATATPTPIPLFTDNFVDNSKGWGLANSSGYSSTIGNNIMTLAEANHKILDMTIPTSNNISATYSDFEVTTTLTLLKADQNDSVGLYIRGDSNLSQGYFIDIFGDNSFDVVKIFADSSKDTFLVSPTSSSTINPVGRKNK
;
A
#
# COMPACT_ATOMS: atom_id res chain seq x y z
N ILE A 1 -24.35 -33.86 24.77
CA ILE A 1 -24.69 -34.64 23.56
C ILE A 1 -25.87 -34.02 22.80
N ILE A 2 -27.03 -33.78 23.44
CA ILE A 2 -28.18 -33.07 22.82
C ILE A 2 -27.85 -31.69 22.21
N GLY A 3 -26.98 -30.89 22.85
CA GLY A 3 -26.59 -29.57 22.33
C GLY A 3 -25.77 -29.61 21.03
N ILE A 4 -24.98 -30.66 20.82
CA ILE A 4 -24.16 -30.84 19.59
C ILE A 4 -25.06 -31.27 18.43
N ILE A 5 -26.09 -32.08 18.70
CA ILE A 5 -27.06 -32.53 17.69
C ILE A 5 -27.90 -31.35 17.17
N LEU A 6 -28.29 -30.41 18.04
CA LEU A 6 -29.02 -29.20 17.65
C LEU A 6 -28.17 -28.24 16.80
N LEU A 7 -26.87 -28.12 17.11
CA LEU A 7 -25.95 -27.27 16.35
C LEU A 7 -25.72 -27.80 14.91
N VAL A 8 -25.58 -29.12 14.76
CA VAL A 8 -25.39 -29.75 13.43
C VAL A 8 -26.64 -29.64 12.55
N LEU A 9 -27.85 -29.74 13.14
CA LEU A 9 -29.11 -29.54 12.40
C LEU A 9 -29.28 -28.11 11.87
N LEU A 10 -28.83 -27.09 12.62
CA LEU A 10 -28.89 -25.68 12.19
C LEU A 10 -27.93 -25.36 11.04
N VAL A 11 -26.73 -25.95 11.04
CA VAL A 11 -25.72 -25.71 10.00
C VAL A 11 -26.08 -26.39 8.67
N VAL A 12 -26.70 -27.58 8.71
CA VAL A 12 -27.11 -28.32 7.50
C VAL A 12 -28.46 -27.80 6.96
N GLY A 13 -29.40 -27.39 7.83
CA GLY A 13 -30.70 -26.88 7.41
C GLY A 13 -30.66 -25.50 6.74
N GLY A 14 -29.74 -24.62 7.16
CA GLY A 14 -29.56 -23.29 6.55
C GLY A 14 -28.95 -23.30 5.14
N GLY A 15 -28.19 -24.36 4.81
CA GLY A 15 -27.43 -24.46 3.55
C GLY A 15 -28.24 -24.85 2.31
N ILE A 16 -29.46 -25.40 2.47
CA ILE A 16 -30.25 -25.91 1.33
C ILE A 16 -31.36 -24.94 0.89
N PHE A 17 -31.76 -23.99 1.74
CA PHE A 17 -32.81 -23.03 1.39
C PHE A 17 -32.38 -21.96 0.37
N PHE A 18 -31.07 -21.75 0.18
CA PHE A 18 -30.54 -20.77 -0.77
C PHE A 18 -30.28 -21.32 -2.18
N ILE A 19 -30.41 -22.63 -2.42
CA ILE A 19 -30.12 -23.25 -3.73
C ILE A 19 -31.39 -23.51 -4.57
N VAL A 20 -32.60 -23.44 -3.99
CA VAL A 20 -33.85 -23.82 -4.70
C VAL A 20 -34.67 -22.60 -5.19
N LYS A 21 -34.26 -21.36 -4.90
CA LYS A 21 -34.93 -20.14 -5.39
C LYS A 21 -34.21 -19.47 -6.57
N SER A 22 -33.68 -20.28 -7.49
CA SER A 22 -33.04 -19.80 -8.74
C SER A 22 -33.44 -20.61 -9.99
N THR A 23 -34.55 -21.35 -9.95
CA THR A 23 -35.07 -22.07 -11.13
C THR A 23 -36.34 -21.40 -11.64
N GLY A 24 -36.15 -20.23 -12.22
CA GLY A 24 -37.17 -19.55 -13.03
C GLY A 24 -37.16 -20.10 -14.46
N SER A 25 -38.04 -21.07 -14.70
CA SER A 25 -38.75 -21.42 -15.94
C SER A 25 -38.12 -21.04 -17.30
N ASN A 26 -37.62 -22.06 -18.03
CA ASN A 26 -37.38 -21.97 -19.47
C ASN A 26 -38.70 -22.16 -20.24
N THR A 27 -39.31 -21.06 -20.66
CA THR A 27 -40.31 -21.06 -21.75
C THR A 27 -39.70 -20.43 -22.98
N ASN A 28 -39.41 -21.25 -23.98
CA ASN A 28 -39.11 -20.81 -25.34
C ASN A 28 -40.36 -20.16 -25.95
N VAL A 29 -40.36 -18.84 -26.05
CA VAL A 29 -41.28 -18.08 -26.91
C VAL A 29 -40.45 -17.37 -27.95
N THR A 30 -40.50 -17.88 -29.18
CA THR A 30 -40.10 -17.18 -30.40
C THR A 30 -40.94 -15.92 -30.54
N SER A 31 -40.34 -14.74 -30.36
CA SER A 31 -40.87 -13.49 -30.91
C SER A 31 -39.76 -12.74 -31.63
N ASN A 32 -39.97 -12.48 -32.91
CA ASN A 32 -39.19 -11.54 -33.70
C ASN A 32 -39.47 -10.13 -33.18
N GLY A 33 -38.65 -9.66 -32.25
CA GLY A 33 -38.63 -8.29 -31.77
C GLY A 33 -37.29 -7.65 -32.07
N SER A 34 -37.23 -6.82 -33.11
CA SER A 34 -36.08 -5.95 -33.40
C SER A 34 -35.82 -5.03 -32.21
N THR A 35 -34.86 -5.43 -31.37
CA THR A 35 -34.41 -4.69 -30.19
C THR A 35 -33.21 -3.83 -30.61
N SER A 36 -33.44 -2.52 -30.66
CA SER A 36 -32.38 -1.52 -30.75
C SER A 36 -31.38 -1.76 -29.61
N SER A 37 -30.16 -2.21 -29.94
CA SER A 37 -29.09 -2.37 -28.97
C SER A 37 -28.75 -1.00 -28.40
N ARG A 38 -29.21 -0.70 -27.18
CA ARG A 38 -28.57 0.35 -26.39
C ARG A 38 -27.15 -0.13 -26.15
N THR A 39 -26.20 0.52 -26.80
CA THR A 39 -24.80 0.49 -26.37
C THR A 39 -24.81 0.88 -24.90
N ASN A 40 -24.54 -0.10 -24.02
CA ASN A 40 -24.14 0.18 -22.65
C ASN A 40 -22.87 1.01 -22.77
N SER A 41 -23.01 2.34 -22.73
CA SER A 41 -21.88 3.22 -22.51
C SER A 41 -21.24 2.72 -21.24
N ALA A 42 -20.00 2.23 -21.33
CA ALA A 42 -19.22 1.89 -20.16
C ALA A 42 -19.29 3.11 -19.24
N THR A 43 -19.89 2.94 -18.06
CA THR A 43 -19.81 3.96 -17.02
C THR A 43 -18.33 4.12 -16.75
N ALA A 44 -17.75 5.23 -17.21
CA ALA A 44 -16.35 5.53 -16.95
C ALA A 44 -16.17 5.45 -15.44
N THR A 45 -15.40 4.46 -14.98
CA THR A 45 -15.00 4.42 -13.58
C THR A 45 -14.19 5.69 -13.35
N PRO A 46 -14.63 6.61 -12.48
CA PRO A 46 -13.90 7.85 -12.26
C PRO A 46 -12.49 7.47 -11.82
N THR A 47 -11.49 7.97 -12.55
CA THR A 47 -10.09 7.81 -12.14
C THR A 47 -9.96 8.47 -10.76
N PRO A 48 -9.55 7.72 -9.72
CA PRO A 48 -9.41 8.28 -8.39
C PRO A 48 -8.48 9.51 -8.45
N ILE A 49 -8.94 10.63 -7.91
CA ILE A 49 -8.08 11.81 -7.75
C ILE A 49 -7.13 11.50 -6.60
N PRO A 50 -5.79 11.58 -6.80
CA PRO A 50 -4.85 11.27 -5.74
C PRO A 50 -5.00 12.28 -4.59
N LEU A 51 -4.97 11.78 -3.35
CA LEU A 51 -5.03 12.61 -2.14
C LEU A 51 -3.79 13.51 -2.00
N PHE A 52 -2.67 13.03 -2.53
CA PHE A 52 -1.41 13.76 -2.62
C PHE A 52 -0.63 13.24 -3.83
N THR A 53 0.03 14.15 -4.55
CA THR A 53 0.98 13.79 -5.60
C THR A 53 2.05 14.85 -5.70
N ASP A 54 3.27 14.40 -5.95
CA ASP A 54 4.42 15.26 -6.21
C ASP A 54 5.34 14.62 -7.24
N ASN A 55 5.88 15.44 -8.13
CA ASN A 55 6.88 15.09 -9.13
C ASN A 55 8.24 15.78 -8.86
N PHE A 56 8.36 16.45 -7.72
CA PHE A 56 9.57 17.11 -7.22
C PHE A 56 10.18 18.10 -8.21
N VAL A 57 9.37 18.76 -9.05
CA VAL A 57 9.81 19.88 -9.90
C VAL A 57 10.43 20.99 -9.04
N ASP A 58 9.82 21.25 -7.88
CA ASP A 58 10.24 22.21 -6.87
C ASP A 58 9.75 21.78 -5.47
N ASN A 59 9.95 22.62 -4.46
CA ASN A 59 9.43 22.38 -3.11
C ASN A 59 8.07 23.06 -2.84
N SER A 60 7.22 23.24 -3.86
CA SER A 60 5.91 23.89 -3.70
C SER A 60 4.94 23.13 -2.79
N LYS A 61 5.18 21.83 -2.56
CA LYS A 61 4.40 21.02 -1.62
C LYS A 61 4.81 21.22 -0.16
N GLY A 62 5.94 21.87 0.11
CA GLY A 62 6.37 22.17 1.48
C GLY A 62 7.01 20.99 2.20
N TRP A 63 7.84 20.21 1.52
CA TRP A 63 8.65 19.17 2.17
C TRP A 63 9.66 19.78 3.15
N GLY A 64 9.89 19.04 4.24
CA GLY A 64 10.84 19.39 5.30
C GLY A 64 12.30 19.19 4.86
N LEU A 65 12.75 20.02 3.92
CA LEU A 65 14.13 19.99 3.42
C LEU A 65 15.12 20.50 4.49
N ALA A 66 16.26 19.83 4.60
CA ALA A 66 17.29 20.14 5.58
C ALA A 66 18.68 19.82 5.03
N ASN A 67 19.70 20.52 5.54
CA ASN A 67 21.09 20.25 5.20
C ASN A 67 21.98 20.50 6.43
N SER A 68 22.46 19.41 7.02
CA SER A 68 23.27 19.40 8.23
C SER A 68 24.39 18.37 8.09
N SER A 69 25.39 18.42 8.97
CA SER A 69 26.48 17.43 8.95
C SER A 69 25.92 16.01 9.13
N GLY A 70 26.14 15.14 8.14
CA GLY A 70 25.72 13.73 8.17
C GLY A 70 24.27 13.47 7.76
N TYR A 71 23.48 14.50 7.44
CA TYR A 71 22.09 14.37 6.98
C TYR A 71 21.72 15.47 5.97
N SER A 72 21.13 15.09 4.84
CA SER A 72 20.52 16.04 3.91
C SER A 72 19.24 15.53 3.27
N SER A 73 18.31 16.44 3.02
CA SER A 73 17.13 16.25 2.18
C SER A 73 16.98 17.43 1.21
N THR A 74 17.01 17.13 -0.08
CA THR A 74 17.00 18.14 -1.15
C THR A 74 16.04 17.77 -2.25
N ILE A 75 15.45 18.77 -2.90
CA ILE A 75 14.70 18.59 -4.15
C ILE A 75 15.49 19.27 -5.28
N GLY A 76 15.71 18.53 -6.36
CA GLY A 76 16.34 19.04 -7.58
C GLY A 76 16.25 18.01 -8.70
N ASN A 77 16.26 18.45 -9.96
CA ASN A 77 16.16 17.57 -11.13
C ASN A 77 14.97 16.60 -11.07
N ASN A 78 13.80 17.05 -10.61
CA ASN A 78 12.60 16.23 -10.48
C ASN A 78 12.72 15.04 -9.51
N ILE A 79 13.63 15.13 -8.55
CA ILE A 79 13.92 14.07 -7.58
C ILE A 79 14.06 14.69 -6.18
N MET A 80 13.43 14.06 -5.20
CA MET A 80 13.81 14.21 -3.80
C MET A 80 14.97 13.27 -3.49
N THR A 81 16.09 13.82 -3.02
CA THR A 81 17.25 13.05 -2.55
C THR A 81 17.35 13.15 -1.04
N LEU A 82 17.42 11.98 -0.40
CA LEU A 82 17.62 11.81 1.03
C LEU A 82 18.99 11.17 1.24
N ALA A 83 19.77 11.66 2.20
CA ALA A 83 21.06 11.09 2.56
C ALA A 83 21.27 11.13 4.06
N GLU A 84 21.66 10.01 4.63
CA GLU A 84 22.06 9.85 6.04
C GLU A 84 23.37 9.06 6.06
N ALA A 85 24.35 9.50 6.87
CA ALA A 85 25.72 8.97 6.83
C ALA A 85 26.09 8.06 8.02
N ASN A 86 25.20 7.87 8.99
CA ASN A 86 25.43 7.19 10.27
C ASN A 86 24.49 6.00 10.51
N HIS A 87 23.89 5.43 9.47
CA HIS A 87 22.93 4.32 9.53
C HIS A 87 21.74 4.61 10.45
N LYS A 88 21.25 5.86 10.45
CA LYS A 88 20.06 6.26 11.19
C LYS A 88 18.86 6.33 10.26
N ILE A 89 17.68 6.09 10.84
CA ILE A 89 16.45 6.35 10.11
C ILE A 89 16.33 7.85 9.85
N LEU A 90 16.16 8.15 8.59
CA LEU A 90 15.75 9.44 8.09
C LEU A 90 14.34 9.28 7.53
N ASP A 91 13.34 9.76 8.26
CA ASP A 91 11.97 9.81 7.78
C ASP A 91 11.64 11.15 7.11
N MET A 92 10.79 11.09 6.09
CA MET A 92 10.27 12.27 5.42
C MET A 92 8.75 12.21 5.41
N THR A 93 8.13 13.06 6.22
CA THR A 93 6.68 13.11 6.33
C THR A 93 6.06 13.77 5.10
N ILE A 94 5.00 13.17 4.56
CA ILE A 94 4.22 13.75 3.45
C ILE A 94 3.64 15.10 3.90
N PRO A 95 3.89 16.20 3.17
CA PRO A 95 3.37 17.51 3.54
C PRO A 95 1.85 17.52 3.54
N THR A 96 1.27 18.21 4.53
CA THR A 96 -0.16 18.40 4.65
C THR A 96 -0.48 19.88 4.70
N SER A 97 -1.66 20.25 4.20
CA SER A 97 -2.03 21.66 3.96
C SER A 97 -2.15 22.52 5.24
N ASN A 98 -2.07 21.95 6.44
CA ASN A 98 -2.33 22.66 7.70
C ASN A 98 -1.36 22.35 8.85
N ASN A 99 -0.17 21.77 8.60
CA ASN A 99 0.75 21.28 9.65
C ASN A 99 0.12 20.26 10.62
N ILE A 100 -0.96 19.59 10.19
CA ILE A 100 -1.59 18.48 10.93
C ILE A 100 -1.27 17.21 10.15
N SER A 101 -0.63 16.23 10.77
CA SER A 101 -0.38 14.93 10.15
C SER A 101 -1.70 14.36 9.63
N ALA A 102 -1.77 14.11 8.32
CA ALA A 102 -2.97 13.61 7.71
C ALA A 102 -3.10 12.13 8.08
N THR A 103 -4.21 11.78 8.70
CA THR A 103 -4.52 10.39 9.02
C THR A 103 -5.33 9.80 7.89
N TYR A 104 -4.74 8.84 7.19
CA TYR A 104 -5.42 8.06 6.16
C TYR A 104 -5.71 6.66 6.70
N SER A 105 -6.95 6.19 6.53
CA SER A 105 -7.33 4.82 6.91
C SER A 105 -6.89 3.85 5.82
N ASP A 106 -7.67 3.77 4.74
CA ASP A 106 -7.41 2.95 3.57
C ASP A 106 -6.96 3.86 2.43
N PHE A 107 -5.86 3.47 1.80
CA PHE A 107 -5.20 4.27 0.79
C PHE A 107 -4.38 3.36 -0.12
N GLU A 108 -4.05 3.89 -1.29
CA GLU A 108 -3.05 3.33 -2.18
C GLU A 108 -1.87 4.31 -2.24
N VAL A 109 -0.65 3.78 -2.17
CA VAL A 109 0.57 4.56 -2.36
C VAL A 109 1.32 3.94 -3.53
N THR A 110 1.64 4.77 -4.52
CA THR A 110 2.62 4.46 -5.55
C THR A 110 3.78 5.42 -5.37
N THR A 111 4.99 4.89 -5.30
CA THR A 111 6.22 5.68 -5.26
C THR A 111 7.22 5.14 -6.26
N THR A 112 8.26 5.91 -6.52
CA THR A 112 9.42 5.46 -7.28
C THR A 112 10.65 5.83 -6.48
N LEU A 113 11.46 4.83 -6.18
CA LEU A 113 12.63 4.99 -5.32
C LEU A 113 13.88 4.43 -6.01
N THR A 114 15.02 4.97 -5.66
CA THR A 114 16.33 4.47 -6.10
C THR A 114 17.25 4.53 -4.91
N LEU A 115 17.74 3.38 -4.44
CA LEU A 115 18.74 3.34 -3.40
C LEU A 115 20.10 3.67 -4.04
N LEU A 116 20.59 4.90 -3.87
CA LEU A 116 21.78 5.39 -4.58
C LEU A 116 23.09 4.89 -3.95
N LYS A 117 23.10 4.74 -2.64
CA LYS A 117 24.23 4.25 -1.85
C LYS A 117 23.67 3.58 -0.60
N ALA A 118 24.15 2.38 -0.32
CA ALA A 118 23.75 1.56 0.81
C ALA A 118 24.81 0.48 1.06
N ASP A 119 24.97 0.06 2.30
CA ASP A 119 25.57 -1.22 2.66
C ASP A 119 24.53 -2.18 3.23
N GLN A 120 25.00 -3.28 3.84
CA GLN A 120 24.15 -4.34 4.40
C GLN A 120 23.22 -3.87 5.54
N ASN A 121 23.45 -2.68 6.11
CA ASN A 121 22.65 -2.12 7.19
C ASN A 121 21.68 -1.03 6.72
N ASP A 122 21.65 -0.76 5.41
CA ASP A 122 20.85 0.32 4.85
C ASP A 122 19.70 -0.22 4.00
N SER A 123 18.52 0.37 4.18
CA SER A 123 17.34 0.16 3.35
C SER A 123 16.72 1.49 2.95
N VAL A 124 15.78 1.43 2.02
CA VAL A 124 14.84 2.53 1.76
C VAL A 124 13.45 1.95 1.62
N GLY A 125 12.46 2.69 2.09
CA GLY A 125 11.14 2.12 2.18
C GLY A 125 10.04 3.13 2.44
N LEU A 126 8.87 2.57 2.73
CA LEU A 126 7.72 3.31 3.20
C LEU A 126 7.46 2.96 4.67
N TYR A 127 7.31 3.99 5.50
CA TYR A 127 6.76 3.87 6.83
C TYR A 127 5.30 4.33 6.81
N ILE A 128 4.38 3.45 7.14
CA ILE A 128 2.94 3.69 7.00
C ILE A 128 2.15 3.32 8.26
N ARG A 129 1.01 4.00 8.44
CA ARG A 129 0.09 3.82 9.59
C ARG A 129 0.82 3.90 10.94
N GLY A 130 1.84 4.74 11.02
CA GLY A 130 2.65 4.88 12.20
C GLY A 130 2.52 6.23 12.88
N ASP A 131 3.21 6.37 14.02
CA ASP A 131 3.29 7.61 14.77
C ASP A 131 4.53 8.44 14.42
N SER A 132 4.59 9.68 14.93
CA SER A 132 5.70 10.61 14.72
C SER A 132 7.00 10.19 15.40
N ASN A 133 6.98 9.16 16.25
CA ASN A 133 8.14 8.70 17.01
C ASN A 133 8.74 7.42 16.40
N LEU A 134 8.20 6.95 15.27
CA LEU A 134 8.58 5.70 14.64
C LEU A 134 8.42 4.48 15.56
N SER A 135 7.50 4.56 16.53
CA SER A 135 7.40 3.57 17.61
C SER A 135 6.42 2.43 17.31
N GLN A 136 5.54 2.61 16.32
CA GLN A 136 4.59 1.61 15.87
C GLN A 136 4.16 1.91 14.43
N GLY A 137 3.78 0.88 13.66
CA GLY A 137 3.40 1.05 12.26
C GLY A 137 3.88 -0.12 11.41
N TYR A 138 4.07 0.13 10.11
CA TYR A 138 4.60 -0.84 9.18
C TYR A 138 5.77 -0.22 8.42
N PHE A 139 6.85 -0.97 8.29
CA PHE A 139 7.92 -0.69 7.35
C PHE A 139 7.83 -1.65 6.17
N ILE A 140 8.04 -1.11 4.98
CA ILE A 140 8.16 -1.84 3.73
C ILE A 140 9.52 -1.45 3.18
N ASP A 141 10.51 -2.31 3.37
CA ASP A 141 11.91 -2.00 3.08
C ASP A 141 12.40 -2.69 1.82
N ILE A 142 13.19 -1.97 1.03
CA ILE A 142 13.97 -2.48 -0.08
C ILE A 142 15.44 -2.30 0.23
N PHE A 143 16.20 -3.39 0.09
CA PHE A 143 17.63 -3.44 0.37
C PHE A 143 18.46 -3.37 -0.92
N GLY A 144 19.74 -3.04 -0.77
CA GLY A 144 20.67 -2.89 -1.88
C GLY A 144 21.03 -4.20 -2.62
N ASP A 145 20.66 -5.35 -2.07
CA ASP A 145 21.03 -6.70 -2.49
C ASP A 145 19.89 -7.46 -3.20
N ASN A 146 18.91 -6.74 -3.76
CA ASN A 146 17.72 -7.30 -4.40
C ASN A 146 16.74 -8.00 -3.44
N SER A 147 16.84 -7.75 -2.14
CA SER A 147 15.87 -8.23 -1.17
C SER A 147 14.91 -7.13 -0.69
N PHE A 148 13.81 -7.56 -0.09
CA PHE A 148 12.84 -6.71 0.58
C PHE A 148 12.28 -7.42 1.80
N ASP A 149 11.70 -6.67 2.72
CA ASP A 149 10.88 -7.21 3.80
C ASP A 149 9.65 -6.34 4.07
N VAL A 150 8.76 -6.85 4.91
CA VAL A 150 7.65 -6.08 5.46
C VAL A 150 7.52 -6.43 6.93
N VAL A 151 7.75 -5.45 7.79
CA VAL A 151 7.65 -5.63 9.24
C VAL A 151 6.54 -4.74 9.80
N LYS A 152 5.77 -5.30 10.71
CA LYS A 152 4.88 -4.54 11.59
C LYS A 152 5.60 -4.35 12.92
N ILE A 153 5.79 -3.09 13.30
CA ILE A 153 6.36 -2.72 14.59
C ILE A 153 5.27 -2.26 15.55
N PHE A 154 5.48 -2.53 16.83
CA PHE A 154 4.59 -2.15 17.91
C PHE A 154 5.35 -1.33 18.94
N ALA A 155 4.63 -0.49 19.70
CA ALA A 155 5.21 0.28 20.81
C ALA A 155 5.92 -0.63 21.85
N ASP A 156 5.50 -1.89 21.94
CA ASP A 156 6.21 -2.96 22.63
C ASP A 156 6.97 -3.80 21.59
N SER A 157 8.26 -3.53 21.44
CA SER A 157 9.11 -4.12 20.40
C SER A 157 9.24 -5.65 20.51
N SER A 158 8.90 -6.26 21.65
CA SER A 158 8.86 -7.72 21.78
C SER A 158 7.78 -8.39 20.91
N LYS A 159 6.85 -7.59 20.36
CA LYS A 159 5.75 -8.02 19.50
C LYS A 159 5.99 -7.75 18.03
N ASP A 160 7.11 -7.14 17.68
CA ASP A 160 7.46 -6.86 16.29
C ASP A 160 7.42 -8.15 15.46
N THR A 161 6.84 -8.06 14.28
CA THR A 161 6.61 -9.26 13.46
C THR A 161 6.81 -8.98 12.00
N PHE A 162 7.54 -9.88 11.35
CA PHE A 162 7.62 -9.91 9.90
C PHE A 162 6.29 -10.40 9.33
N LEU A 163 5.67 -9.56 8.50
CA LEU A 163 4.61 -9.98 7.59
C LEU A 163 5.21 -10.65 6.35
N VAL A 164 6.39 -10.19 5.95
CA VAL A 164 7.27 -10.82 4.97
C VAL A 164 8.68 -10.78 5.56
N SER A 165 9.28 -11.93 5.81
CA SER A 165 10.69 -12.01 6.21
C SER A 165 11.60 -11.57 5.06
N PRO A 166 12.85 -11.15 5.33
CA PRO A 166 13.81 -10.78 4.29
C PRO A 166 13.85 -11.81 3.15
N THR A 167 13.45 -11.37 1.97
CA THR A 167 13.22 -12.23 0.80
C THR A 167 13.87 -11.63 -0.43
N SER A 168 14.75 -12.38 -1.09
CA SER A 168 15.32 -11.99 -2.37
C SER A 168 14.26 -12.05 -3.48
N SER A 169 14.24 -11.05 -4.36
CA SER A 169 13.37 -11.02 -5.53
C SER A 169 14.10 -10.46 -6.74
N SER A 170 14.00 -11.15 -7.87
CA SER A 170 14.56 -10.67 -9.14
C SER A 170 13.85 -9.43 -9.71
N THR A 171 12.69 -9.06 -9.17
CA THR A 171 11.96 -7.86 -9.57
C THR A 171 12.43 -6.61 -8.83
N ILE A 172 13.08 -6.78 -7.68
CA ILE A 172 13.71 -5.70 -6.94
C ILE A 172 15.08 -5.45 -7.54
N ASN A 173 15.36 -4.21 -7.89
CA ASN A 173 16.63 -3.80 -8.48
C ASN A 173 17.63 -3.42 -7.37
N PRO A 174 18.94 -3.66 -7.60
CA PRO A 174 19.99 -3.36 -6.63
C PRO A 174 20.28 -1.85 -6.58
N VAL A 175 21.26 -1.48 -5.75
CA VAL A 175 21.79 -0.11 -5.65
C VAL A 175 22.04 0.52 -7.03
N GLY A 176 21.66 1.79 -7.18
CA GLY A 176 21.82 2.58 -8.41
C GLY A 176 20.75 2.33 -9.46
N ARG A 177 19.77 1.47 -9.21
CA ARG A 177 18.68 1.18 -10.15
C ARG A 177 17.30 1.46 -9.53
N LYS A 178 16.40 1.93 -10.39
CA LYS A 178 15.06 2.39 -10.01
C LYS A 178 14.12 1.23 -9.67
N ASN A 179 13.39 1.35 -8.57
CA ASN A 179 12.27 0.50 -8.18
C ASN A 179 10.96 1.31 -8.22
N LYS A 180 9.85 0.66 -8.55
CA LYS A 180 8.51 1.22 -8.64
C LYS A 180 7.49 0.20 -8.14
#